data_AF-A0A009IA14-F1
#
_entry.id   AF-A0A009IA14-F1
#
_cell.length_a   1.000
_cell.length_b   1.000
_cell.length_c   1.000
_cell.angle_alpha   90.00
_cell.angle_beta   90.00
_cell.angle_gamma   90.00
#
_symmetry.space_group_name_H-M   'P 1'
#
loop_
_entity.id
_entity.type
_entity.pdbx_description
1 polymer ?
#
loop_
_entity_poly.entity_id
_entity_poly.type
_entity_poly.pdbx_seq_one_letter_code
_entity_poly.pdbx_strand_id
1 'polypeptide(L)'
;MGWKGKKPTSFSVDVVKNAEEQVKKITMDTVQSLVVSSPVDTGAYRASHIVSIGTADYGVREPSTNPIQDAAIQAVKFKLGNLIYIQNNQAYGPRLENGWSDQAPLGIYSTTFTYITQKYGG
;
A
#
# COMPACT_ATOMS: atom_id res chain seq x y z
N MET A 1 1.19 -10.81 -46.86
CA MET A 1 2.04 -9.95 -46.02
C MET A 1 1.45 -9.92 -44.62
N GLY A 2 2.05 -10.66 -43.69
CA GLY A 2 1.60 -10.68 -42.29
C GLY A 2 2.19 -9.51 -41.51
N TRP A 3 1.43 -8.99 -40.56
CA TRP A 3 1.86 -7.93 -39.64
C TRP A 3 3.20 -8.30 -38.99
N LYS A 4 4.24 -7.48 -39.19
CA LYS A 4 5.54 -7.62 -38.51
C LYS A 4 5.62 -6.57 -37.40
N GLY A 5 5.15 -6.90 -36.20
CA GLY A 5 5.13 -6.01 -35.03
C GLY A 5 4.15 -6.47 -33.94
N LYS A 6 4.04 -5.71 -32.83
CA LYS A 6 2.96 -5.93 -31.84
C LYS A 6 1.60 -5.75 -32.52
N LYS A 7 0.70 -6.71 -32.35
CA LYS A 7 -0.65 -6.64 -32.92
C LYS A 7 -1.43 -5.52 -32.19
N PRO A 8 -2.28 -4.72 -32.86
CA PRO A 8 -3.09 -3.72 -32.17
C PRO A 8 -3.98 -4.31 -31.08
N THR A 9 -4.39 -5.57 -31.23
CA THR A 9 -5.15 -6.31 -30.21
C THR A 9 -4.34 -6.59 -28.94
N SER A 10 -3.01 -6.56 -28.98
CA SER A 10 -2.18 -6.70 -27.78
C SER A 10 -2.08 -5.40 -26.98
N PHE A 11 -2.47 -4.25 -27.56
CA PHE A 11 -2.43 -2.97 -26.87
C PHE A 11 -3.33 -2.96 -25.62
N SER A 12 -4.56 -3.45 -25.71
CA SER A 12 -5.47 -3.50 -24.56
C SER A 12 -4.93 -4.38 -23.43
N VAL A 13 -4.33 -5.52 -23.79
CA VAL A 13 -3.69 -6.43 -22.82
C VAL A 13 -2.48 -5.77 -22.15
N ASP A 14 -1.64 -5.09 -22.95
CA ASP A 14 -0.47 -4.38 -22.45
C ASP A 14 -0.86 -3.22 -21.51
N VAL A 15 -1.90 -2.44 -21.86
CA VAL A 15 -2.40 -1.34 -21.01
C VAL A 15 -2.94 -1.87 -19.68
N VAL A 16 -3.75 -2.93 -19.69
CA VAL A 16 -4.28 -3.53 -18.46
C VAL A 16 -3.14 -4.02 -17.58
N LYS A 17 -2.17 -4.75 -18.15
CA LYS A 17 -1.01 -5.24 -17.43
C LYS A 17 -0.19 -4.10 -16.81
N ASN A 18 0.11 -3.06 -17.59
CA ASN A 18 0.89 -1.92 -17.11
C ASN A 18 0.17 -1.17 -16.00
N ALA A 19 -1.16 -0.99 -16.11
CA ALA A 19 -1.97 -0.34 -15.08
C ALA A 19 -1.96 -1.16 -13.78
N GLU A 20 -2.11 -2.48 -13.87
CA GLU A 20 -2.01 -3.37 -12.70
C GLU A 20 -0.63 -3.34 -12.05
N GLU A 21 0.45 -3.37 -12.85
CA GLU A 21 1.82 -3.27 -12.34
C GLU A 21 2.07 -1.92 -11.66
N GLN A 22 1.55 -0.83 -12.21
CA GLN A 22 1.67 0.50 -11.61
C GLN A 22 0.96 0.57 -10.26
N VAL A 23 -0.28 0.07 -10.15
CA VAL A 23 -1.02 0.05 -8.87
C VAL A 23 -0.32 -0.83 -7.84
N LYS A 24 0.21 -2.00 -8.25
CA LYS A 24 1.00 -2.88 -7.38
C LYS A 24 2.23 -2.15 -6.85
N LYS A 25 2.93 -1.40 -7.71
CA LYS A 25 4.09 -0.59 -7.30
C LYS A 25 3.71 0.50 -6.30
N ILE A 26 2.64 1.26 -6.58
CA ILE A 26 2.14 2.31 -5.66
C ILE A 26 1.79 1.70 -4.30
N THR A 27 1.13 0.55 -4.28
CA THR A 27 0.75 -0.15 -3.06
C THR A 27 1.99 -0.54 -2.24
N MET A 28 2.99 -1.14 -2.87
CA MET A 28 4.24 -1.52 -2.20
C MET A 28 4.99 -0.32 -1.65
N ASP A 29 5.12 0.75 -2.44
CA ASP A 29 5.78 1.98 -2.02
C ASP A 29 5.03 2.63 -0.84
N THR A 30 3.69 2.60 -0.86
CA THR A 30 2.86 3.13 0.23
C THR A 30 3.10 2.35 1.52
N VAL A 31 3.04 1.01 1.48
CA VAL A 31 3.26 0.17 2.67
C VAL A 31 4.68 0.33 3.19
N GLN A 32 5.68 0.38 2.30
CA GLN A 32 7.06 0.60 2.70
C GLN A 32 7.23 1.95 3.39
N SER A 33 6.62 3.02 2.86
CA SER A 33 6.62 4.33 3.48
C SER A 33 5.93 4.32 4.84
N LEU A 34 4.75 3.70 4.98
CA LEU A 34 4.04 3.57 6.27
C LEU A 34 4.90 2.85 7.32
N VAL A 35 5.57 1.77 6.92
CA VAL A 35 6.45 1.00 7.82
C VAL A 35 7.66 1.82 8.25
N VAL A 36 8.23 2.64 7.37
CA VAL A 36 9.39 3.49 7.68
C VAL A 36 8.99 4.69 8.54
N SER A 37 7.85 5.32 8.26
CA SER A 37 7.32 6.49 8.98
C SER A 37 6.65 6.14 10.30
N SER A 38 6.40 4.84 10.56
CA SER A 38 5.79 4.40 11.81
C SER A 38 6.75 4.51 12.99
N PRO A 39 6.26 5.01 14.15
CA PRO A 39 7.07 5.10 15.35
C PRO A 39 7.47 3.71 15.85
N VAL A 40 8.67 3.62 16.39
CA VAL A 40 9.22 2.39 16.95
C VAL A 40 9.33 2.57 18.46
N ASP A 41 8.35 2.00 19.17
CA ASP A 41 8.42 1.73 20.61
C ASP A 41 8.70 0.23 20.81
N THR A 42 7.65 -0.59 20.84
CA THR A 42 7.75 -2.07 20.79
C THR A 42 7.81 -2.62 19.36
N GLY A 43 7.62 -1.76 18.35
CA GLY A 43 7.47 -2.16 16.94
C GLY A 43 6.09 -2.72 16.58
N ALA A 44 5.17 -2.86 17.53
CA ALA A 44 3.83 -3.40 17.30
C ALA A 44 3.04 -2.64 16.24
N TYR A 45 3.00 -1.31 16.34
CA TYR A 45 2.29 -0.47 15.37
C TYR A 45 2.83 -0.65 13.95
N ARG A 46 4.16 -0.58 13.80
CA ARG A 46 4.86 -0.74 12.53
C ARG A 46 4.58 -2.09 11.86
N ALA A 47 4.44 -3.16 12.64
CA ALA A 47 4.13 -4.50 12.14
C ALA A 47 2.63 -4.70 11.82
N SER A 48 1.75 -3.81 12.30
CA SER A 48 0.30 -3.98 12.25
C SER A 48 -0.37 -3.41 11.00
N HIS A 49 0.40 -2.97 9.99
CA HIS A 49 -0.20 -2.54 8.73
C HIS A 49 -0.77 -3.74 7.96
N ILE A 50 -1.98 -3.57 7.45
CA ILE A 50 -2.75 -4.59 6.74
C ILE A 50 -3.04 -4.09 5.34
N VAL A 51 -2.82 -4.95 4.35
CA VAL A 51 -3.29 -4.75 2.99
C VAL A 51 -4.37 -5.77 2.70
N SER A 52 -5.48 -5.32 2.13
CA SER A 52 -6.57 -6.19 1.67
C SER A 52 -7.12 -5.71 0.34
N ILE A 53 -7.71 -6.63 -0.43
CA ILE A 53 -8.18 -6.38 -1.79
C ILE A 53 -9.66 -6.73 -1.89
N GLY A 54 -10.45 -5.81 -2.44
CA GLY A 54 -11.89 -5.94 -2.63
C GLY A 54 -12.70 -5.64 -1.37
N THR A 55 -12.23 -6.06 -0.20
CA THR A 55 -12.90 -5.85 1.10
C THR A 55 -11.91 -5.42 2.16
N ALA A 56 -12.28 -4.45 3.00
CA ALA A 56 -11.48 -4.03 4.14
C ALA A 56 -11.32 -5.16 5.17
N ASP A 57 -10.18 -5.18 5.86
CA ASP A 57 -9.88 -6.11 6.94
C ASP A 57 -9.82 -5.32 8.25
N TYR A 58 -10.73 -5.63 9.17
CA TYR A 58 -10.87 -4.99 10.48
C TYR A 58 -10.19 -5.77 11.61
N GLY A 59 -9.45 -6.84 11.27
CA GLY A 59 -8.67 -7.60 12.24
C GLY A 59 -7.53 -6.77 12.84
N VAL A 60 -7.22 -7.02 14.11
CA VAL A 60 -6.04 -6.42 14.75
C VAL A 60 -4.88 -7.41 14.60
N ARG A 61 -3.74 -6.94 14.09
CA ARG A 61 -2.56 -7.80 13.91
C ARG A 61 -1.62 -7.71 15.10
N GLU A 62 -1.04 -8.86 15.41
CA GLU A 62 0.03 -8.99 16.38
C GLU A 62 1.40 -8.63 15.78
N PRO A 63 2.39 -8.23 16.61
CA PRO A 63 3.70 -7.72 16.17
C PRO A 63 4.58 -8.70 15.39
N SER A 64 4.15 -9.96 15.24
CA SER A 64 4.91 -11.03 14.58
C SER A 64 4.81 -11.02 13.06
N THR A 65 3.95 -10.17 12.48
CA THR A 65 3.71 -10.15 11.04
C THR A 65 4.66 -9.19 10.33
N ASN A 66 5.22 -9.60 9.19
CA ASN A 66 5.93 -8.70 8.29
C ASN A 66 4.95 -8.02 7.32
N PRO A 67 4.61 -6.74 7.50
CA PRO A 67 3.59 -6.06 6.70
C PRO A 67 4.00 -5.89 5.23
N ILE A 68 5.29 -5.78 4.94
CA ILE A 68 5.79 -5.63 3.57
C ILE A 68 5.62 -6.94 2.80
N GLN A 69 5.96 -8.06 3.43
CA GLN A 69 5.79 -9.38 2.81
C GLN A 69 4.32 -9.71 2.59
N ASP A 70 3.46 -9.43 3.58
CA ASP A 70 2.02 -9.62 3.43
C ASP A 70 1.44 -8.72 2.32
N ALA A 71 1.84 -7.44 2.27
CA ALA A 71 1.45 -6.54 1.18
C ALA A 71 1.84 -7.08 -0.20
N ALA A 72 3.04 -7.66 -0.35
CA ALA A 72 3.47 -8.27 -1.60
C ALA A 72 2.58 -9.47 -1.99
N ILE A 73 2.22 -10.32 -1.03
CA ILE A 73 1.33 -11.47 -1.24
C ILE A 73 -0.06 -10.99 -1.69
N GLN A 74 -0.58 -9.93 -1.07
CA GLN A 74 -1.88 -9.39 -1.44
C GLN A 74 -1.80 -8.70 -2.81
N ALA A 75 -0.81 -7.83 -3.05
CA ALA A 75 -0.66 -7.09 -4.30
C ALA A 75 -0.65 -8.00 -5.55
N VAL A 76 -0.11 -9.22 -5.46
CA VAL A 76 -0.15 -10.19 -6.57
C VAL A 76 -1.59 -10.55 -6.98
N LYS A 77 -2.54 -10.57 -6.03
CA LYS A 77 -3.95 -10.87 -6.26
C LYS A 77 -4.73 -9.71 -6.87
N PHE A 78 -4.16 -8.51 -6.91
CA PHE A 78 -4.81 -7.34 -7.46
C PHE A 78 -5.10 -7.50 -8.95
N LYS A 79 -6.32 -7.18 -9.34
CA LYS A 79 -6.75 -7.01 -10.73
C LYS A 79 -7.36 -5.63 -10.91
N LEU A 80 -7.26 -5.10 -12.13
CA LEU A 80 -7.85 -3.82 -12.47
C LEU A 80 -9.36 -3.82 -12.13
N GLY A 81 -9.83 -2.77 -11.46
CA GLY A 81 -11.20 -2.66 -10.95
C GLY A 81 -11.39 -3.13 -9.50
N ASN A 82 -10.39 -3.75 -8.87
CA ASN A 82 -10.42 -3.98 -7.42
C ASN A 82 -10.06 -2.70 -6.64
N LEU A 83 -10.58 -2.60 -5.41
CA LEU A 83 -10.14 -1.62 -4.42
C LEU A 83 -9.06 -2.24 -3.54
N ILE A 84 -8.03 -1.47 -3.22
CA ILE A 84 -7.00 -1.84 -2.25
C ILE A 84 -7.23 -1.04 -0.98
N TYR A 85 -7.31 -1.73 0.14
CA TYR A 85 -7.39 -1.13 1.47
C TYR A 85 -6.03 -1.28 2.15
N ILE A 86 -5.50 -0.18 2.67
CA ILE A 86 -4.28 -0.15 3.48
C ILE A 86 -4.64 0.45 4.82
N GLN A 87 -4.55 -0.35 5.89
CA GLN A 87 -5.14 -0.02 7.19
C GLN A 87 -4.20 -0.39 8.34
N ASN A 88 -4.41 0.23 9.49
CA ASN A 88 -3.83 -0.18 10.76
C ASN A 88 -4.93 -0.09 11.80
N ASN A 89 -5.27 -1.23 12.41
CA ASN A 89 -6.44 -1.35 13.28
C ASN A 89 -6.07 -1.29 14.77
N GLN A 90 -4.85 -0.90 15.11
CA GLN A 90 -4.45 -0.66 16.49
C GLN A 90 -5.31 0.46 17.09
N ALA A 91 -5.90 0.23 18.26
CA ALA A 91 -6.83 1.18 18.88
C ALA A 91 -6.21 2.57 19.15
N TYR A 92 -4.89 2.62 19.36
CA TYR A 92 -4.13 3.86 19.56
C TYR A 92 -3.64 4.51 18.25
N GLY A 93 -3.89 3.90 17.09
CA GLY A 93 -3.47 4.42 15.78
C GLY A 93 -3.93 5.85 15.49
N PRO A 94 -5.21 6.22 15.76
CA PRO A 94 -5.65 7.59 15.60
C PRO A 94 -4.90 8.59 16.49
N ARG A 95 -4.40 8.19 17.67
CA ARG A 95 -3.58 9.08 18.50
C ARG A 95 -2.23 9.34 17.84
N LEU A 96 -1.60 8.30 17.32
CA LEU A 96 -0.32 8.42 16.60
C LEU A 96 -0.47 9.29 15.35
N GLU A 97 -1.57 9.16 14.63
CA GLU A 97 -1.86 10.01 13.48
C GLU A 97 -2.01 11.49 13.85
N ASN A 98 -2.50 11.78 15.06
CA ASN A 98 -2.67 13.13 15.59
C ASN A 98 -1.43 13.62 16.38
N GLY A 99 -0.24 13.07 16.12
CA GLY A 99 1.02 13.60 16.64
C GLY A 99 1.34 13.23 18.10
N TRP A 100 0.72 12.19 18.66
CA TRP A 100 1.02 11.73 20.03
C TRP A 100 2.35 10.98 20.16
N SER A 101 3.16 10.91 19.11
CA SER A 101 4.50 10.34 19.13
C SER A 101 5.52 11.38 18.69
N ASP A 102 6.56 11.57 19.49
CA ASP A 102 7.69 12.44 19.16
C ASP A 102 8.42 11.99 17.88
N GLN A 103 8.31 10.69 17.51
CA GLN A 103 8.88 10.15 16.28
C GLN A 103 8.00 10.40 15.05
N ALA A 104 6.69 10.63 15.24
CA ALA A 104 5.73 10.88 14.17
C ALA A 104 4.79 12.05 14.51
N PRO A 105 5.32 13.26 14.77
CA PRO A 105 4.53 14.40 15.26
C PRO A 105 3.55 14.95 14.22
N LEU A 106 3.79 14.68 12.94
CA LEU A 106 2.95 15.13 11.82
C LEU A 106 1.97 14.04 11.33
N GLY A 107 1.90 12.90 12.01
CA GLY A 107 1.12 11.74 11.55
C GLY A 107 1.86 10.88 10.54
N ILE A 108 1.26 9.73 10.20
CA ILE A 108 1.91 8.62 9.49
C ILE A 108 1.20 8.38 8.15
N TYR A 109 -0.12 8.24 8.18
CA TYR A 109 -0.92 8.03 6.98
C TYR A 109 -1.07 9.32 6.17
N SER A 110 -1.29 10.47 6.81
CA SER A 110 -1.40 11.77 6.14
C SER A 110 -0.10 12.18 5.43
N THR A 111 1.04 12.03 6.11
CA THR A 111 2.36 12.33 5.55
C THR A 111 2.73 11.37 4.43
N THR A 112 2.47 10.07 4.63
CA THR A 112 2.69 9.05 3.58
C THR A 112 1.79 9.28 2.37
N PHE A 113 0.50 9.60 2.57
CA PHE A 113 -0.41 9.91 1.48
C PHE A 113 0.11 11.09 0.65
N THR A 114 0.50 12.18 1.32
CA THR A 114 1.06 13.36 0.65
C THR A 114 2.31 13.00 -0.17
N TYR A 115 3.22 12.22 0.41
CA TYR A 115 4.43 11.76 -0.28
C TYR A 115 4.12 10.90 -1.52
N ILE A 116 3.21 9.93 -1.40
CA ILE A 116 2.82 9.05 -2.51
C ILE A 116 2.10 9.85 -3.60
N THR A 117 1.20 10.76 -3.24
CA THR A 117 0.54 11.64 -4.21
C THR A 117 1.54 12.54 -4.93
N GLN A 118 2.55 13.10 -4.25
CA GLN A 118 3.60 13.87 -4.92
C GLN A 118 4.45 13.02 -5.87
N LYS A 119 4.73 11.77 -5.47
CA LYS A 119 5.55 10.84 -6.27
C LYS A 119 4.85 10.37 -7.56
N TYR A 120 3.52 10.24 -7.55
CA TYR A 120 2.77 9.63 -8.64
C TYR A 120 1.69 10.50 -9.27
N GLY A 121 1.27 11.58 -8.62
CA GLY A 121 0.14 12.45 -9.01
C GLY A 121 0.60 13.69 -9.77
N GLY A 122 1.49 13.52 -10.75
CA GLY A 122 2.02 14.60 -11.58
C GLY A 122 0.97 15.52 -12.21
#